data_AF-K6DDT1-F1
#
_entry.id   AF-K6DDT1-F1
#
_cell.length_a   1.000
_cell.length_b   1.000
_cell.length_c   1.000
_cell.angle_alpha   90.00
_cell.angle_beta   90.00
_cell.angle_gamma   90.00
#
_symmetry.space_group_name_H-M   'P 1'
#
loop_
_entity.id
_entity.type
_entity.pdbx_description
1 polymer ?
#
loop_
_entity_poly.entity_id
_entity_poly.type
_entity_poly.pdbx_seq_one_letter_code
_entity_poly.pdbx_strand_id
1 'polypeptide(L)'
;MIHVSSFVRFKEAMCISLEVSSDGKYFPLKEWVQSIPNDAGLSSFELTPELEESVRSCIDEFKKTKTYFWLREDFKTILYDVELQLNKKA
;
A
#
# COMPACT_ATOMS: atom_id res chain seq x y z
N MET A 1 -2.89 5.29 -13.00
CA MET A 1 -4.03 5.23 -12.06
C MET A 1 -4.10 3.88 -11.35
N ILE A 2 -4.38 3.88 -10.04
CA ILE A 2 -4.66 2.72 -9.19
C ILE A 2 -6.03 2.96 -8.56
N HIS A 3 -6.91 1.97 -8.60
CA HIS A 3 -8.23 1.99 -7.99
C HIS A 3 -8.24 1.17 -6.72
N VAL A 4 -8.89 1.68 -5.67
CA VAL A 4 -9.06 0.96 -4.40
C VAL A 4 -10.51 1.04 -3.94
N SER A 5 -11.00 -0.05 -3.36
CA SER A 5 -12.37 -0.13 -2.82
C SER A 5 -12.56 0.71 -1.56
N SER A 6 -11.47 1.02 -0.85
CA SER A 6 -11.48 1.92 0.30
C SER A 6 -10.09 2.52 0.51
N PHE A 7 -10.01 3.85 0.38
CA PHE A 7 -8.78 4.61 0.63
C PHE A 7 -8.32 4.54 2.08
N VAL A 8 -9.26 4.64 3.03
CA VAL A 8 -8.95 4.55 4.46
C VAL A 8 -8.28 3.22 4.78
N ARG A 9 -8.87 2.11 4.29
CA ARG A 9 -8.31 0.78 4.50
C ARG A 9 -6.99 0.56 3.78
N PHE A 10 -6.83 1.10 2.57
CA PHE A 10 -5.56 1.08 1.86
C PHE A 10 -4.48 1.82 2.65
N LYS A 11 -4.77 3.04 3.13
CA LYS A 11 -3.86 3.84 3.94
C LYS A 11 -3.45 3.11 5.21
N GLU A 12 -4.41 2.55 5.95
CA GLU A 12 -4.14 1.76 7.16
C GLU A 12 -3.26 0.54 6.87
N ALA A 13 -3.60 -0.24 5.83
CA ALA A 13 -2.82 -1.40 5.42
C ALA A 13 -1.37 -1.03 5.05
N MET A 14 -1.18 0.08 4.33
CA MET A 14 0.14 0.59 3.99
C MET A 14 0.90 1.11 5.22
N CYS A 15 0.24 1.82 6.14
CA CYS A 15 0.86 2.24 7.40
C CYS A 15 1.38 1.03 8.20
N ILE A 16 0.56 -0.01 8.36
CA ILE A 16 0.96 -1.26 9.02
C ILE A 16 2.15 -1.89 8.28
N SER A 17 2.10 -1.93 6.95
CA SER A 17 3.17 -2.50 6.13
C SER A 17 4.50 -1.78 6.37
N LEU A 18 4.46 -0.44 6.37
CA LEU A 18 5.61 0.43 6.55
C LEU A 18 6.18 0.39 7.98
N GLU A 19 5.34 0.21 9.01
CA GLU A 19 5.79 0.06 10.40
C GLU A 19 6.55 -1.23 10.64
N VAL A 20 6.24 -2.28 9.87
CA VAL A 20 6.89 -3.59 9.97
C VAL A 20 8.14 -3.65 9.08
N SER A 21 8.23 -2.83 8.04
CA SER A 21 9.41 -2.69 7.20
C SER A 21 10.60 -2.08 7.97
N SER A 22 11.82 -2.38 7.52
CA SER A 22 13.04 -1.85 8.13
C SER A 22 13.10 -0.32 8.06
N ASP A 23 13.51 0.29 9.18
CA ASP A 23 13.48 1.73 9.38
C ASP A 23 14.33 2.44 8.31
N GLY A 24 13.71 3.36 7.56
CA GLY A 24 14.36 4.24 6.58
C GLY A 24 14.26 3.83 5.10
N LYS A 25 13.98 2.57 4.76
CA LYS A 25 13.94 2.12 3.34
C LYS A 25 12.84 2.81 2.52
N TYR A 26 11.70 3.05 3.13
CA TYR A 26 10.48 3.53 2.45
C TYR A 26 10.08 4.95 2.88
N PHE A 27 11.04 5.82 3.21
CA PHE A 27 10.73 7.16 3.69
C PHE A 27 9.84 7.99 2.73
N PRO A 28 10.13 8.08 1.41
CA PRO A 28 9.28 8.80 0.48
C PRO A 28 7.87 8.21 0.37
N LEU A 29 7.77 6.87 0.42
CA LEU A 29 6.48 6.18 0.41
C LEU A 29 5.69 6.47 1.69
N LYS A 30 6.35 6.53 2.84
CA LYS A 30 5.71 6.86 4.12
C LYS A 30 5.15 8.27 4.13
N GLU A 31 5.91 9.26 3.66
CA GLU A 31 5.43 10.63 3.52
C GLU A 31 4.21 10.71 2.58
N TRP A 32 4.29 10.02 1.43
CA TRP A 32 3.17 9.94 0.50
C TRP A 32 1.92 9.33 1.16
N VAL A 33 2.02 8.17 1.81
CA VAL A 33 0.87 7.52 2.49
C VAL A 33 0.26 8.43 3.56
N GLN A 34 1.09 9.16 4.31
CA GLN A 34 0.62 10.10 5.33
C GLN A 34 -0.12 11.30 4.74
N SER A 35 0.30 11.77 3.56
CA SER A 35 -0.35 12.87 2.83
C SER A 35 -1.75 12.54 2.32
N ILE A 36 -2.10 11.25 2.19
CA ILE A 36 -3.41 10.82 1.69
C ILE A 36 -4.50 11.29 2.66
N PRO A 37 -5.50 12.06 2.22
CA PRO A 37 -6.60 12.47 3.08
C PRO A 37 -7.46 11.26 3.47
N ASN A 38 -8.00 11.27 4.68
CA ASN A 38 -8.91 10.21 5.18
C ASN A 38 -10.33 10.34 4.60
N ASP A 39 -10.49 10.97 3.44
CA ASP A 39 -11.78 11.19 2.82
C ASP A 39 -12.29 9.89 2.15
N ALA A 40 -13.52 9.52 2.48
CA ALA A 40 -14.19 8.33 1.94
C ALA A 40 -14.58 8.47 0.45
N GLY A 41 -14.49 9.68 -0.12
CA GLY A 41 -14.87 9.95 -1.52
C GLY A 41 -13.82 9.58 -2.58
N LEU A 42 -12.58 9.30 -2.20
CA LEU A 42 -11.52 8.92 -3.15
C LEU A 42 -11.60 7.42 -3.46
N SER A 43 -11.60 7.09 -4.75
CA SER A 43 -11.61 5.70 -5.25
C SER A 43 -10.41 5.36 -6.14
N SER A 44 -9.60 6.36 -6.51
CA SER A 44 -8.36 6.16 -7.26
C SER A 44 -7.28 7.19 -6.96
N PHE A 45 -6.03 6.82 -7.20
CA PHE A 45 -4.86 7.69 -7.11
C PHE A 45 -3.88 7.45 -8.26
N GLU A 46 -2.99 8.41 -8.48
CA GLU A 46 -1.85 8.26 -9.37
C GLU A 46 -0.57 8.14 -8.54
N LEU A 47 0.34 7.31 -9.06
CA LEU A 47 1.65 7.08 -8.49
C LEU A 47 2.68 7.44 -9.55
N THR A 48 3.78 8.05 -9.13
CA THR A 48 4.99 8.13 -9.97
C THR A 48 5.60 6.73 -10.13
N PRO A 49 6.38 6.45 -11.19
CA PRO A 49 7.02 5.14 -11.36
C PRO A 49 7.86 4.70 -10.14
N GLU A 50 8.55 5.65 -9.50
CA GLU A 50 9.36 5.43 -8.29
C GLU A 50 8.51 4.99 -7.09
N LEU A 51 7.32 5.61 -6.93
CA LEU A 51 6.37 5.21 -5.90
C LEU A 51 5.69 3.87 -6.23
N GLU A 52 5.40 3.59 -7.51
CA GLU A 52 4.86 2.29 -7.93
C GLU A 52 5.82 1.15 -7.56
N GLU A 53 7.12 1.31 -7.82
CA GLU A 53 8.14 0.34 -7.43
C GLU A 53 8.25 0.23 -5.90
N SER A 54 8.23 1.36 -5.19
CA SER A 54 8.29 1.39 -3.73
C SER A 54 7.10 0.67 -3.09
N VAL A 55 5.87 0.90 -3.58
CA VAL A 55 4.66 0.22 -3.11
C VAL A 55 4.77 -1.28 -3.36
N ARG A 56 5.15 -1.68 -4.59
CA ARG A 56 5.30 -3.10 -4.93
C ARG A 56 6.31 -3.78 -4.00
N SER A 57 7.49 -3.19 -3.86
CA SER A 57 8.55 -3.73 -2.99
C SER A 57 8.10 -3.82 -1.53
N CYS A 58 7.40 -2.80 -1.02
CA CYS A 58 6.91 -2.79 0.37
C CYS A 58 5.87 -3.90 0.60
N ILE A 59 4.92 -4.08 -0.32
CA ILE A 59 3.91 -5.15 -0.23
C ILE A 59 4.58 -6.53 -0.28
N ASP A 60 5.52 -6.74 -1.20
CA ASP A 60 6.24 -8.02 -1.35
C ASP A 60 7.05 -8.39 -0.10
N GLU A 61 7.65 -7.40 0.56
CA GLU A 61 8.35 -7.61 1.83
C GLU A 61 7.38 -7.85 2.97
N PHE A 62 6.32 -7.05 3.07
CA PHE A 62 5.33 -7.17 4.12
C PHE A 62 4.66 -8.55 4.12
N LYS A 63 4.37 -9.13 2.95
CA LYS A 63 3.82 -10.49 2.79
C LYS A 63 4.67 -11.59 3.43
N LYS A 64 5.98 -11.36 3.61
CA LYS A 64 6.91 -12.32 4.23
C LYS A 64 6.91 -12.22 5.76
N THR A 65 6.21 -11.23 6.33
CA THR A 65 6.19 -10.97 7.77
C THR A 65 5.08 -11.76 8.47
N LYS A 66 5.27 -12.03 9.77
CA LYS A 66 4.20 -12.60 10.60
C LYS A 66 2.99 -11.67 10.71
N THR A 67 3.21 -10.36 10.69
CA THR A 67 2.13 -9.36 10.78
C THR A 67 1.15 -9.48 9.62
N TYR A 68 1.64 -9.71 8.40
CA TYR A 68 0.77 -9.93 7.25
C TYR A 68 -0.12 -11.16 7.42
N PHE A 69 0.39 -12.25 8.00
CA PHE A 69 -0.42 -13.45 8.24
C PHE A 69 -1.65 -13.18 9.12
N TRP A 70 -1.49 -12.34 10.14
CA TRP A 70 -2.56 -11.94 11.07
C TRP A 70 -3.36 -10.72 10.62
N LEU A 71 -3.00 -10.10 9.49
CA LEU A 71 -3.74 -8.97 8.94
C LEU A 71 -5.16 -9.40 8.58
N ARG A 72 -6.14 -8.52 8.83
CA ARG A 72 -7.52 -8.77 8.44
C ARG A 72 -7.65 -8.99 6.94
N GLU A 73 -8.55 -9.87 6.53
CA GLU A 73 -8.74 -10.26 5.14
C GLU A 73 -9.15 -9.10 4.21
N ASP A 74 -9.88 -8.10 4.73
CA ASP A 74 -10.26 -6.91 3.96
C ASP A 74 -9.04 -6.04 3.60
N PHE A 75 -8.07 -5.91 4.49
CA PHE A 75 -6.80 -5.24 4.19
C PHE A 75 -5.94 -6.06 3.23
N LYS A 76 -5.84 -7.39 3.42
CA LYS A 76 -5.11 -8.27 2.50
C LYS A 76 -5.67 -8.17 1.07
N THR A 77 -6.99 -8.18 0.94
CA THR A 77 -7.68 -8.06 -0.35
C THR A 77 -7.32 -6.74 -1.04
N ILE A 78 -7.32 -5.63 -0.30
CA ILE A 78 -6.94 -4.32 -0.87
C ILE A 78 -5.49 -4.29 -1.33
N LEU A 79 -4.56 -4.83 -0.55
CA LEU A 79 -3.14 -4.90 -0.95
C LEU A 79 -2.95 -5.78 -2.20
N TYR A 80 -3.68 -6.90 -2.27
CA TYR A 80 -3.68 -7.78 -3.44
C TYR A 80 -4.24 -7.11 -4.69
N ASP A 81 -5.34 -6.38 -4.58
CA ASP A 81 -5.94 -5.65 -5.71
C ASP A 81 -5.00 -4.55 -6.25
N VAL A 82 -4.30 -3.86 -5.35
CA VAL A 82 -3.28 -2.85 -5.72
C VAL A 82 -2.10 -3.51 -6.42
N GLU A 83 -1.56 -4.59 -5.86
CA GLU A 83 -0.48 -5.36 -6.47
C GLU A 83 -0.84 -5.87 -7.87
N LEU A 84 -2.04 -6.45 -8.05
CA LEU A 84 -2.52 -6.89 -9.36
C LEU A 84 -2.54 -5.76 -10.39
N GLN A 85 -2.96 -4.56 -9.99
CA GLN A 85 -2.97 -3.39 -10.87
C GLN A 85 -1.56 -2.89 -11.20
N LEU A 86 -0.64 -2.91 -10.23
CA LEU A 86 0.77 -2.57 -10.45
C LEU A 86 1.45 -3.57 -11.38
N ASN A 87 1.10 -4.86 -11.32
CA ASN A 87 1.70 -5.90 -12.15
C ASN A 87 1.14 -5.93 -13.58
N LYS A 88 -0.10 -5.48 -13.79
CA LYS A 88 -0.67 -5.30 -15.15
C LYS A 88 -0.06 -4.14 -15.93
N LYS A 89 0.67 -3.24 -15.26
CA LYS A 89 1.35 -2.10 -15.88
C LYS A 89 2.84 -2.34 -16.18
N ALA A 90 3.42 -3.42 -15.65
CA ALA A 90 4.80 -3.83 -15.90
C ALA A 90 4.87 -4.70 -17.17
#